data_AF-A0A6M1PP20-F1
#
_entry.id   AF-A0A6M1PP20-F1
#
_cell.length_a   1.000
_cell.length_b   1.000
_cell.length_c   1.000
_cell.angle_alpha   90.00
_cell.angle_beta   90.00
_cell.angle_gamma   90.00
#
_symmetry.space_group_name_H-M   'P 1'
#
loop_
_entity.id
_entity.type
_entity.pdbx_description
1 polymer ?
#
loop_
_entity_poly.entity_id
_entity_poly.type
_entity_poly.pdbx_seq_one_letter_code
_entity_poly.pdbx_strand_id
1 'polypeptide(L)' 'MLQQGEPLTLHRHFQYHLQYAIPVEVYRGDVHVDIGVITAVDASFAELQGTLYNRNLFTFISRPGY' A
#
# COMPACT_ATOMS: atom_id res chain seq x y z
N MET A 1 11.70 7.00 4.17
CA MET A 1 10.83 7.54 3.10
C MET A 1 11.07 6.66 1.88
N LEU A 2 10.01 6.11 1.29
CA LEU A 2 10.12 5.35 0.03
C LEU A 2 10.07 6.33 -1.14
N GLN A 3 10.77 5.99 -2.22
CA GLN A 3 10.68 6.71 -3.49
C GLN A 3 9.43 6.26 -4.28
N GLN A 4 9.09 7.00 -5.34
CA GLN A 4 8.03 6.60 -6.26
C GLN A 4 8.38 5.28 -6.95
N GLY A 5 7.43 4.37 -7.01
CA GLY A 5 7.62 3.06 -7.65
C GLY A 5 8.26 2.00 -6.75
N GLU A 6 8.61 2.32 -5.50
CA GLU A 6 9.18 1.35 -4.57
C GLU A 6 8.09 0.52 -3.84
N PRO A 7 8.29 -0.80 -3.68
CA PRO A 7 7.34 -1.65 -2.99
C PRO A 7 7.37 -1.47 -1.46
N LEU A 8 6.20 -1.47 -0.84
CA LEU A 8 6.05 -1.53 0.61
C LEU A 8 6.26 -2.97 1.09
N THR A 9 7.48 -3.28 1.52
CA THR A 9 7.84 -4.62 2.03
C THR A 9 7.74 -4.73 3.56
N LEU A 10 8.05 -3.65 4.28
CA LEU A 10 8.16 -3.66 5.73
C LEU A 10 6.97 -2.97 6.38
N HIS A 11 6.52 -3.44 7.55
CA HIS A 11 5.36 -2.87 8.24
C HIS A 11 5.47 -1.34 8.45
N ARG A 12 6.69 -0.84 8.77
CA ARG A 12 6.97 0.61 8.88
C ARG A 12 6.67 1.40 7.60
N HIS A 13 6.78 0.79 6.41
CA HIS A 13 6.45 1.45 5.15
C HIS A 13 4.94 1.70 5.07
N PHE A 14 4.13 0.71 5.45
CA PHE A 14 2.68 0.85 5.52
C PHE A 14 2.27 1.88 6.59
N GLN A 15 2.89 1.85 7.77
CA GLN A 15 2.64 2.85 8.82
C GLN A 15 2.94 4.27 8.35
N TYR A 16 4.03 4.46 7.60
CA TYR A 16 4.36 5.75 7.00
C TYR A 16 3.28 6.20 6.00
N HIS A 17 2.81 5.32 5.12
CA HIS A 17 1.77 5.66 4.15
C HIS A 17 0.41 5.93 4.80
N LEU A 18 0.08 5.18 5.86
CA LEU A 18 -1.10 5.43 6.70
C LEU A 18 -1.01 6.81 7.39
N GLN A 19 0.14 7.12 8.01
CA GLN A 19 0.32 8.35 8.78
C GLN A 19 0.28 9.61 7.90
N TYR A 20 0.89 9.56 6.71
CA TYR A 20 1.02 10.72 5.83
C TYR A 20 0.02 10.71 4.67
N ALA A 21 -0.94 9.77 4.67
CA ALA A 21 -1.92 9.58 3.61
C ALA A 21 -1.28 9.54 2.21
N ILE A 22 -0.13 8.87 2.09
CA ILE A 22 0.58 8.75 0.82
C ILE A 22 -0.10 7.64 0.01
N PRO A 23 -0.53 7.90 -1.23
CA PRO A 23 -1.18 6.90 -2.05
C PRO A 23 -0.26 5.73 -2.38
N VAL A 24 -0.87 4.55 -2.50
CA VAL A 24 -0.24 3.33 -2.98
C VAL A 24 -1.06 2.73 -4.11
N GLU A 25 -0.37 2.14 -5.08
CA GLU A 25 -0.99 1.23 -6.05
C GLU A 25 -0.98 -0.19 -5.49
N VAL A 26 -2.01 -0.97 -5.80
CA VAL A 26 -2.15 -2.36 -5.41
C VAL A 26 -2.12 -3.23 -6.66
N TYR A 27 -1.25 -4.23 -6.65
CA TYR A 27 -1.09 -5.19 -7.72
C TYR A 27 -1.28 -6.63 -7.23
N ARG A 28 -1.74 -7.51 -8.13
CA ARG A 28 -1.70 -8.96 -7.94
C ARG A 28 -0.91 -9.59 -9.08
N GLY A 29 0.35 -9.94 -8.81
CA GLY A 29 1.31 -10.21 -9.88
C GLY A 29 1.53 -8.95 -10.70
N ASP A 30 1.42 -9.06 -12.03
CA ASP A 30 1.60 -7.94 -12.96
C ASP A 30 0.30 -7.15 -13.25
N VAL A 31 -0.81 -7.50 -12.60
CA VAL A 31 -2.11 -6.86 -12.82
C VAL A 31 -2.34 -5.77 -11.79
N HIS A 32 -2.50 -4.53 -12.26
CA HIS A 32 -2.96 -3.41 -11.44
C HIS A 32 -4.40 -3.65 -11.01
N VAL A 33 -4.66 -3.58 -9.71
CA VAL A 33 -5.97 -3.86 -9.10
C VAL A 33 -6.63 -2.58 -8.64
N ASP A 34 -5.89 -1.71 -7.94
CA ASP A 34 -6.47 -0.54 -7.28
C ASP A 34 -5.41 0.52 -6.95
N ILE A 35 -5.85 1.73 -6.62
CA ILE A 35 -5.01 2.82 -6.12
C ILE A 35 -5.75 3.58 -5.02
N GLY A 36 -5.08 3.86 -3.90
CA GLY A 36 -5.68 4.63 -2.84
C GLY A 36 -4.74 4.87 -1.66
N VAL A 37 -5.29 5.44 -0.60
CA VAL A 37 -4.58 5.66 0.67
C VAL A 37 -4.88 4.52 1.62
N ILE A 38 -3.86 4.10 2.38
CA ILE A 38 -4.03 3.11 3.44
C ILE A 38 -4.83 3.76 4.57
N THR A 39 -5.94 3.15 4.97
CA THR A 39 -6.82 3.61 6.06
C THR A 39 -6.64 2.79 7.34
N ALA A 40 -6.20 1.54 7.22
CA ALA A 40 -5.79 0.69 8.34
C ALA A 40 -4.73 -0.33 7.89
N VAL A 41 -3.87 -0.78 8.80
CA VAL A 41 -2.89 -1.85 8.50
C VAL A 41 -2.52 -2.64 9.74
N ASP A 42 -2.39 -3.95 9.58
CA ASP A 42 -1.81 -4.86 10.57
C ASP A 42 -0.69 -5.72 9.95
N ALA A 43 -0.29 -6.81 10.61
CA ALA A 43 0.76 -7.70 10.16
C ALA A 43 0.45 -8.41 8.83
N SER A 44 -0.82 -8.66 8.50
CA SER A 44 -1.27 -9.49 7.38
C SER A 44 -2.15 -8.75 6.37
N PHE A 45 -2.82 -7.67 6.77
CA PHE A 45 -3.77 -6.95 5.93
C PHE A 45 -3.47 -5.46 5.89
N ALA A 46 -3.75 -4.84 4.75
CA ALA A 46 -3.82 -3.40 4.58
C ALA A 46 -5.20 -3.07 3.99
N GLU A 47 -5.87 -2.09 4.58
CA GLU A 47 -7.15 -1.57 4.10
C GLU A 47 -6.92 -0.31 3.29
N LEU A 48 -7.53 -0.24 2.11
CA LEU A 48 -7.65 0.97 1.30
C LEU A 48 -9.14 1.26 1.09
N GLN A 49 -9.61 2.41 1.58
CA GLN A 49 -10.97 2.93 1.35
C GLN A 49 -12.09 1.87 1.60
N GLY A 50 -11.97 1.05 2.65
CA GLY A 50 -12.93 0.00 2.99
C GLY A 50 -12.69 -1.36 2.32
N THR A 51 -11.70 -1.48 1.43
CA THR A 51 -11.29 -2.75 0.81
C THR A 51 -10.06 -3.32 1.51
N LEU A 52 -10.16 -4.56 2.00
CA LEU A 52 -9.07 -5.27 2.68
C LEU A 52 -8.23 -6.10 1.71
N TYR A 53 -6.93 -5.88 1.73
CA TYR A 53 -5.95 -6.57 0.90
C TYR A 53 -4.96 -7.37 1.76
N ASN A 54 -4.73 -8.63 1.39
CA ASN A 54 -3.74 -9.47 2.06
C ASN A 54 -2.32 -9.11 1.61
N ARG A 55 -1.46 -8.71 2.55
CA ARG A 55 -0.08 -8.24 2.32
C ARG A 55 0.87 -9.31 1.77
N ASN A 56 0.50 -10.58 1.84
CA ASN A 56 1.27 -11.69 1.27
C ASN A 56 0.80 -12.07 -0.15
N LEU A 57 -0.36 -11.58 -0.59
CA LEU A 57 -0.91 -11.88 -1.92
C LEU A 57 -0.84 -10.69 -2.88
N PHE A 58 -0.86 -9.48 -2.34
CA PHE A 58 -0.84 -8.25 -3.10
C PHE A 58 0.46 -7.48 -2.88
N THR A 59 0.93 -6.84 -3.94
CA THR A 59 2.08 -5.93 -3.91
C THR A 59 1.55 -4.50 -3.81
N PHE A 60 2.12 -3.73 -2.90
CA PHE A 60 1.78 -2.32 -2.70
C PHE A 60 2.95 -1.48 -3.15
N ILE A 61 2.72 -0.53 -4.06
CA ILE A 61 3.75 0.34 -4.64
C ILE A 61 3.51 1.78 -4.20
N SER A 62 4.53 2.40 -3.62
CA SER A 62 4.54 3.80 -3.18
C SER A 62 4.30 4.75 -4.37
N ARG A 63 3.28 5.61 -4.29
CA ARG A 63 2.96 6.62 -5.32
C ARG A 63 2.85 8.03 -4.73
N PRO A 64 3.96 8.60 -4.21
CA PRO A 64 3.98 9.96 -3.71
C PRO A 64 3.79 10.96 -4.86
N GLY A 65 2.92 11.96 -4.66
CA GLY A 65 2.65 13.01 -5.64
C GLY A 65 1.43 12.77 -6.54
N TYR A 66 0.63 11.74 -6.27
CA TYR A 66 -0.75 11.64 -6.75
C TYR A 66 -1.69 12.50 -5.88
#